data_AF-K1ZU78-F1
#
_entry.id   AF-K1ZU78-F1
#
_cell.length_a   1.000
_cell.length_b   1.000
_cell.length_c   1.000
_cell.angle_alpha   90.00
_cell.angle_beta   90.00
_cell.angle_gamma   90.00
#
_symmetry.space_group_name_H-M   'P 1'
#
loop_
_entity.id
_entity.type
_entity.pdbx_description
1 polymer ?
#
loop_
_entity_poly.entity_id
_entity_poly.type
_entity_poly.pdbx_seq_one_letter_code
_entity_poly.pdbx_strand_id
1 'polypeptide(L)'
;MKINLRNIIYRGEASLVLVLILGLVSILSVLASSSISVSNVQIEDTITLSSQAWYAAWSGVDELMYRLRAHQEFGDSFTVDLSLPNGATVSATITGDDNERVVRSSGLINGVIKNLEVTVASSSSKASFVFAAQSGEGGFELEGNATVTGNNGTPGNVYSNGSVLGLKASTGVAGSRILGSVWAVGSIGGLSSPDSGGVYIQKNAWANTMTACLIDGNVRASAPPTNCPYSGSFAFSSPPAKANLASVDAAYWKNKALEGGVWNGDCNIGEA
;
A
#
# COMPACT_ATOMS: atom_id res chain seq x y z
N MET A 1 -68.60 27.08 78.61
CA MET A 1 -67.88 26.82 77.34
C MET A 1 -67.08 25.52 77.50
N LYS A 2 -67.66 24.37 77.11
CA LYS A 2 -67.00 23.06 77.20
C LYS A 2 -66.17 22.87 75.92
N ILE A 3 -64.84 23.01 76.02
CA ILE A 3 -63.93 22.71 74.90
C ILE A 3 -63.85 21.19 74.81
N ASN A 4 -64.29 20.65 73.68
CA ASN A 4 -64.32 19.21 73.41
C ASN A 4 -62.91 18.73 73.05
N LEU A 5 -62.14 18.33 74.07
CA LEU A 5 -60.74 17.91 73.98
C LEU A 5 -60.51 16.65 73.11
N ARG A 6 -61.57 15.89 72.77
CA ARG A 6 -61.46 14.68 71.92
C ARG A 6 -60.99 15.00 70.50
N ASN A 7 -61.35 16.15 69.92
CA ASN A 7 -60.94 16.51 68.55
C ASN A 7 -59.51 17.06 68.43
N ILE A 8 -58.86 17.41 69.54
CA ILE A 8 -57.47 17.95 69.53
C ILE A 8 -56.46 16.81 69.55
N ILE A 9 -56.78 15.69 70.21
CA ILE A 9 -55.91 14.50 70.29
C ILE A 9 -55.77 13.83 68.91
N TYR A 10 -56.87 13.67 68.16
CA TYR A 10 -56.84 13.10 66.81
C TYR A 10 -56.10 13.98 65.77
N ARG A 11 -55.97 15.30 66.01
CA ARG A 11 -55.24 16.22 65.11
C ARG A 11 -53.73 16.18 65.34
N GLY A 12 -53.29 16.01 66.59
CA GLY A 12 -51.88 15.85 66.93
C GLY A 12 -51.32 14.52 66.43
N GLU A 13 -52.05 13.43 66.65
CA GLU A 13 -51.67 12.08 66.18
C GLU A 13 -51.59 12.00 64.65
N ALA A 14 -52.54 12.61 63.93
CA ALA A 14 -52.51 12.66 62.47
C ALA A 14 -51.28 13.42 61.93
N SER A 15 -50.87 14.50 62.59
CA SER A 15 -49.67 15.25 62.18
C SER A 15 -48.37 14.46 62.38
N LEU A 16 -48.31 13.64 63.44
CA LEU A 16 -47.14 12.83 63.78
C LEU A 16 -46.99 11.66 62.80
N VAL A 17 -48.09 11.03 62.41
CA VAL A 17 -48.12 9.99 61.36
C VAL A 17 -47.71 10.58 60.01
N LEU A 18 -48.17 11.78 59.65
CA LEU A 18 -47.80 12.44 58.40
C LEU A 18 -46.29 12.74 58.33
N VAL A 19 -45.71 13.27 59.41
CA VAL A 19 -44.27 13.54 59.50
C VAL A 19 -43.46 12.24 59.41
N LEU A 20 -43.93 11.16 60.03
CA LEU A 20 -43.29 9.86 59.96
C LEU A 20 -43.28 9.30 58.53
N ILE A 21 -44.41 9.41 57.81
CA ILE A 21 -44.52 8.98 56.41
C ILE A 21 -43.61 9.82 55.51
N LEU A 22 -43.60 11.15 55.68
CA LEU A 22 -42.71 12.03 54.92
C LEU A 22 -41.22 11.74 55.21
N GLY A 23 -40.89 11.43 56.47
CA GLY A 23 -39.54 11.00 56.85
C GLY A 23 -39.14 9.64 56.24
N LEU A 24 -40.06 8.69 56.15
CA LEU A 24 -39.83 7.41 55.49
C LEU A 24 -39.60 7.58 53.98
N VAL A 25 -40.40 8.42 53.33
CA VAL A 25 -40.26 8.71 51.89
C VAL A 25 -38.94 9.42 51.60
N SER A 26 -38.49 10.35 52.45
CA SER A 26 -37.21 11.04 52.25
C SER A 26 -36.02 10.10 52.40
N ILE A 27 -36.05 9.19 53.38
CA ILE A 27 -35.00 8.16 53.56
C ILE A 27 -34.93 7.23 52.33
N LEU A 28 -36.08 6.76 51.83
CA LEU A 28 -36.14 5.90 50.65
C LEU A 28 -35.59 6.60 49.40
N SER A 29 -35.89 7.89 49.23
CA SER A 29 -35.36 8.70 48.12
C SER A 29 -33.84 8.81 48.14
N VAL A 30 -33.24 9.00 49.32
CA VAL A 30 -31.78 9.08 49.47
C VAL A 30 -31.12 7.75 49.16
N LEU A 31 -31.65 6.64 49.68
CA LEU A 31 -31.12 5.29 49.41
C LEU A 31 -31.19 4.92 47.92
N ALA A 32 -32.29 5.27 47.25
CA ALA A 32 -32.43 5.07 45.81
C ALA A 32 -31.44 5.90 44.99
N SER A 33 -31.11 7.12 45.45
CA SER A 33 -30.12 7.98 44.78
C SER A 33 -28.69 7.46 44.97
N SER A 34 -28.37 6.92 46.16
CA SER A 34 -27.05 6.38 46.47
C SER A 34 -26.70 5.15 45.65
N SER A 35 -27.66 4.24 45.38
CA SER A 35 -27.40 3.04 44.57
C SER A 35 -27.08 3.38 43.11
N ILE A 36 -27.76 4.39 42.54
CA ILE A 36 -27.49 4.88 41.19
C ILE A 36 -26.08 5.49 41.10
N SER A 37 -25.67 6.29 42.09
CA SER A 37 -24.32 6.87 42.13
C SER A 37 -23.20 5.82 42.17
N VAL A 38 -23.35 4.74 42.95
CA VAL A 38 -22.34 3.67 43.01
C VAL A 38 -22.23 2.95 41.66
N SER A 39 -23.36 2.71 40.99
CA SER A 39 -23.34 2.08 39.67
C SER A 39 -22.67 2.97 38.60
N ASN A 40 -22.85 4.28 38.65
CA ASN A 40 -22.22 5.21 37.72
C ASN A 40 -20.70 5.24 37.87
N VAL A 41 -20.17 5.21 39.10
CA VAL A 41 -18.72 5.17 39.35
C VAL A 41 -18.09 3.92 38.74
N GLN A 42 -18.70 2.74 38.92
CA GLN A 42 -18.18 1.50 38.34
C GLN A 42 -18.18 1.52 36.79
N ILE A 43 -19.19 2.15 36.20
CA ILE A 43 -19.28 2.33 34.74
C ILE A 43 -18.17 3.26 34.26
N GLU A 44 -17.96 4.40 34.91
CA GLU A 44 -16.89 5.36 34.57
C GLU A 44 -15.49 4.75 34.70
N ASP A 45 -15.24 3.99 35.77
CA ASP A 45 -13.99 3.26 35.96
C ASP A 45 -13.77 2.25 34.83
N THR A 46 -14.80 1.49 34.46
CA THR A 46 -14.73 0.52 33.37
C THR A 46 -14.47 1.20 32.02
N ILE A 47 -15.09 2.34 31.75
CA ILE A 47 -14.87 3.13 30.53
C ILE A 47 -13.42 3.65 30.49
N THR A 48 -12.91 4.11 31.63
CA THR A 48 -11.54 4.60 31.76
C THR A 48 -10.53 3.48 31.52
N LEU A 49 -10.70 2.32 32.17
CA LEU A 49 -9.86 1.13 31.97
C LEU A 49 -9.94 0.62 30.53
N SER A 50 -11.14 0.62 29.93
CA SER A 50 -11.34 0.27 28.52
C SER A 50 -10.59 1.20 27.58
N SER A 51 -10.56 2.50 27.87
CA SER A 51 -9.82 3.50 27.09
C SER A 51 -8.30 3.29 27.23
N GLN A 52 -7.82 3.02 28.44
CA GLN A 52 -6.41 2.71 28.70
C GLN A 52 -5.96 1.43 27.98
N ALA A 53 -6.76 0.36 28.01
CA ALA A 53 -6.50 -0.87 27.26
C ALA A 53 -6.45 -0.60 25.74
N TRP A 54 -7.32 0.28 25.23
CA TRP A 54 -7.33 0.66 23.82
C TRP A 54 -6.05 1.39 23.41
N TYR A 55 -5.59 2.37 24.21
CA TYR A 55 -4.31 3.05 23.97
C TYR A 55 -3.11 2.10 24.06
N ALA A 56 -3.15 1.16 25.00
CA ALA A 56 -2.13 0.13 25.12
C ALA A 56 -2.07 -0.73 23.83
N ALA A 57 -3.20 -1.21 23.32
CA ALA A 57 -3.24 -1.95 22.05
C ALA A 57 -2.71 -1.11 20.87
N TRP A 58 -3.06 0.19 20.81
CA TRP A 58 -2.53 1.07 19.76
C TRP A 58 -1.01 1.25 19.81
N SER A 59 -0.42 1.30 21.01
CA SER A 59 1.04 1.42 21.15
C SER A 59 1.79 0.22 20.55
N GLY A 60 1.22 -0.98 20.64
CA GLY A 60 1.80 -2.18 20.01
C GLY A 60 1.72 -2.14 18.49
N VAL A 61 0.61 -1.61 17.94
CA VAL A 61 0.49 -1.36 16.50
C VAL A 61 1.54 -0.33 16.05
N ASP A 62 1.65 0.80 16.75
CA ASP A 62 2.57 1.89 16.38
C ASP A 62 4.04 1.45 16.40
N GLU A 63 4.47 0.70 17.43
CA GLU A 63 5.82 0.15 17.51
C GLU A 63 6.14 -0.79 16.33
N LEU A 64 5.23 -1.71 16.00
CA LEU A 64 5.42 -2.63 14.87
C LEU A 64 5.42 -1.87 13.53
N MET A 65 4.54 -0.88 13.36
CA MET A 65 4.49 -0.03 12.18
C MET A 65 5.76 0.82 12.02
N TYR A 66 6.28 1.36 13.12
CA TYR A 66 7.52 2.13 13.13
C TYR A 66 8.69 1.28 12.65
N ARG A 67 8.84 0.07 13.21
CA ARG A 67 9.90 -0.86 12.80
C ARG A 67 9.74 -1.28 11.35
N LEU A 68 8.51 -1.55 10.90
CA LEU A 68 8.21 -1.90 9.51
C LEU A 68 8.62 -0.79 8.54
N ARG A 69 8.36 0.47 8.90
CA ARG A 69 8.81 1.63 8.12
C ARG A 69 10.33 1.79 8.15
N ALA A 70 11.00 1.40 9.24
CA ALA A 70 12.45 1.46 9.38
C ALA A 70 13.21 0.32 8.66
N HIS A 71 12.52 -0.52 7.87
CA HIS A 71 13.10 -1.66 7.15
C HIS A 71 13.84 -2.65 8.06
N GLN A 72 13.38 -2.83 9.29
CA GLN A 72 13.90 -3.92 10.12
C GLN A 72 13.39 -5.25 9.56
N GLU A 73 14.30 -6.23 9.41
CA GLU A 73 13.90 -7.56 8.97
C GLU A 73 13.20 -8.30 10.10
N PHE A 74 11.91 -8.51 9.90
CA PHE A 74 11.13 -9.51 10.64
C PHE A 74 10.89 -10.64 9.65
N GLY A 75 11.22 -11.88 10.01
CA GLY A 75 10.79 -13.05 9.24
C GLY A 75 9.26 -13.17 9.18
N ASP A 76 8.76 -14.36 8.90
CA ASP A 76 7.31 -14.59 8.67
C ASP A 76 6.41 -14.21 9.86
N SER A 77 6.98 -14.13 11.07
CA SER A 77 6.31 -13.64 12.27
C SER A 77 7.28 -12.94 13.22
N PHE A 78 6.80 -11.90 13.91
CA PHE A 78 7.52 -11.26 15.00
C PHE A 78 6.55 -10.77 16.08
N THR A 79 6.94 -10.94 17.34
CA THR A 79 6.14 -10.55 18.50
C THR A 79 6.92 -9.53 19.33
N VAL A 80 6.20 -8.51 19.82
CA VAL A 80 6.67 -7.54 20.78
C VAL A 80 5.73 -7.51 21.97
N ASP A 81 6.29 -7.62 23.16
CA ASP A 81 5.58 -7.43 24.42
C ASP A 81 6.10 -6.17 25.10
N LEU A 82 5.19 -5.28 25.50
CA LEU A 82 5.51 -4.02 26.16
C LEU A 82 4.80 -3.94 27.51
N SER A 83 5.46 -3.34 28.49
CA SER A 83 4.85 -3.00 29.78
C SER A 83 4.90 -1.49 29.94
N LEU A 84 3.73 -0.88 30.11
CA LEU A 84 3.57 0.57 30.21
C LEU A 84 3.65 1.02 31.69
N PRO A 85 4.11 2.25 31.97
CA PRO A 85 4.25 2.75 33.34
C PRO A 85 2.96 2.76 34.17
N ASN A 86 1.80 2.80 33.50
CA ASN A 86 0.48 2.74 34.14
C ASN A 86 0.05 1.30 34.50
N GLY A 87 0.91 0.30 34.31
CA GLY A 87 0.62 -1.11 34.59
C GLY A 87 -0.15 -1.83 33.49
N ALA A 88 -0.42 -1.18 32.35
CA ALA A 88 -0.97 -1.86 31.18
C ALA A 88 0.11 -2.71 30.50
N THR A 89 -0.26 -3.88 30.01
CA THR A 89 0.59 -4.72 29.19
C THR A 89 0.08 -4.76 27.76
N VAL A 90 1.01 -4.90 26.82
CA VAL A 90 0.74 -4.99 25.39
C VAL A 90 1.40 -6.25 24.87
N SER A 91 0.67 -7.03 24.07
CA SER A 91 1.23 -8.09 23.27
C SER A 91 0.84 -7.86 21.82
N ALA A 92 1.81 -7.66 20.95
CA ALA A 92 1.57 -7.39 19.55
C ALA A 92 2.39 -8.32 18.66
N THR A 93 1.77 -8.81 17.60
CA THR A 93 2.39 -9.73 16.65
C THR A 93 2.14 -9.23 15.23
N ILE A 94 3.18 -9.23 14.41
CA ILE A 94 3.08 -9.06 12.96
C ILE A 94 3.32 -10.41 12.30
N THR A 95 2.44 -10.79 11.37
CA THR A 95 2.53 -12.03 10.58
C THR A 95 2.21 -11.75 9.12
N GLY A 96 2.79 -12.51 8.19
CA GLY A 96 2.47 -12.40 6.77
C GLY A 96 3.72 -12.37 5.90
N ASP A 97 3.56 -11.96 4.65
CA ASP A 97 4.64 -11.88 3.66
C ASP A 97 4.94 -10.41 3.27
N ASP A 98 5.77 -10.20 2.25
CA ASP A 98 6.14 -8.86 1.78
C ASP A 98 5.02 -8.14 1.01
N ASN A 99 3.95 -8.84 0.61
CA ASN A 99 2.80 -8.24 -0.06
C ASN A 99 1.75 -7.78 0.96
N GLU A 100 1.49 -8.60 1.97
CA GLU A 100 0.48 -8.34 2.98
C GLU A 100 0.96 -8.80 4.36
N ARG A 101 1.04 -7.84 5.29
CA ARG A 101 1.34 -8.10 6.71
C ARG A 101 0.15 -7.73 7.56
N VAL A 102 -0.18 -8.59 8.51
CA VAL A 102 -1.25 -8.39 9.48
C VAL A 102 -0.63 -8.15 10.84
N VAL A 103 -0.92 -7.00 11.43
CA VAL A 103 -0.55 -6.64 12.79
C VAL A 103 -1.73 -6.89 13.71
N ARG A 104 -1.54 -7.73 14.72
CA ARG A 104 -2.51 -7.97 15.81
C ARG A 104 -1.91 -7.44 17.10
N SER A 105 -2.66 -6.64 17.84
CA SER A 105 -2.22 -6.15 19.15
C SER A 105 -3.31 -6.28 20.20
N SER A 106 -2.92 -6.71 21.38
CA SER A 106 -3.76 -6.85 22.56
C SER A 106 -3.22 -5.99 23.69
N GLY A 107 -4.05 -5.07 24.19
CA GLY A 107 -3.78 -4.27 25.38
C GLY A 107 -4.58 -4.80 26.57
N LEU A 108 -3.92 -5.00 27.71
CA LEU A 108 -4.51 -5.50 28.95
C LEU A 108 -4.22 -4.53 30.09
N ILE A 109 -5.25 -4.12 30.83
CA ILE A 109 -5.11 -3.42 32.11
C ILE A 109 -6.23 -3.83 33.07
N ASN A 110 -5.89 -4.22 34.30
CA ASN A 110 -6.84 -4.61 35.35
C ASN A 110 -7.95 -5.57 34.87
N GLY A 111 -7.60 -6.55 34.02
CA GLY A 111 -8.54 -7.54 33.47
C GLY A 111 -9.35 -7.09 32.26
N VAL A 112 -9.26 -5.83 31.85
CA VAL A 112 -9.88 -5.32 30.62
C VAL A 112 -8.94 -5.53 29.44
N ILE A 113 -9.40 -6.24 28.42
CA ILE A 113 -8.64 -6.56 27.21
C ILE A 113 -9.23 -5.83 26.01
N LYS A 114 -8.38 -5.22 25.18
CA LYS A 114 -8.74 -4.67 23.86
C LYS A 114 -7.83 -5.25 22.80
N ASN A 115 -8.43 -5.73 21.73
CA ASN A 115 -7.73 -6.31 20.59
C ASN A 115 -7.90 -5.41 19.37
N LEU A 116 -6.82 -5.21 18.63
CA LEU A 116 -6.77 -4.49 17.37
C LEU A 116 -6.15 -5.39 16.31
N GLU A 117 -6.66 -5.28 15.09
CA GLU A 117 -6.09 -5.90 13.91
C GLU A 117 -5.95 -4.82 12.83
N VAL A 118 -4.76 -4.73 12.23
CA VAL A 118 -4.45 -3.81 11.16
C VAL A 118 -3.79 -4.58 10.03
N THR A 119 -4.38 -4.52 8.84
CA THR A 119 -3.79 -5.08 7.63
C THR A 119 -2.97 -4.01 6.92
N VAL A 120 -1.72 -4.34 6.63
CA VAL A 120 -0.75 -3.50 5.94
C VAL A 120 -0.46 -4.14 4.59
N ALA A 121 -1.03 -3.59 3.53
CA ALA A 121 -0.68 -3.95 2.17
C ALA A 121 0.56 -3.15 1.74
N SER A 122 1.50 -3.78 1.05
CA SER A 122 2.62 -3.06 0.46
C SER A 122 2.13 -2.21 -0.70
N SER A 123 2.10 -0.90 -0.53
CA SER A 123 1.92 0.02 -1.66
C SER A 123 3.31 0.28 -2.27
N SER A 124 3.64 -0.38 -3.37
CA SER A 124 4.81 -0.02 -4.18
C SER A 124 4.53 1.24 -5.00
N SER A 125 4.30 2.38 -4.33
CA SER A 125 4.24 3.68 -5.00
C SER A 125 5.60 4.10 -5.60
N LYS A 126 6.67 3.38 -5.25
CA LYS A 126 7.94 3.42 -5.99
C LYS A 126 7.79 2.60 -7.27
N ALA A 127 7.38 3.26 -8.34
CA ALA A 127 7.61 2.76 -9.68
C ALA A 127 9.12 2.56 -9.87
N SER A 128 9.59 1.32 -9.69
CA SER A 128 10.97 0.96 -9.95
C SER A 128 11.07 0.62 -11.44
N PHE A 129 11.56 1.58 -12.22
CA PHE A 129 11.85 1.34 -13.63
C PHE A 129 13.22 0.67 -13.73
N VAL A 130 13.22 -0.67 -13.80
CA VAL A 130 14.45 -1.48 -13.93
C VAL A 130 15.07 -1.35 -15.33
N PHE A 131 14.27 -0.96 -16.31
CA PHE A 131 14.67 -0.76 -17.70
C PHE A 131 14.84 0.72 -18.00
N ALA A 132 15.81 1.03 -18.86
CA ALA A 132 15.97 2.39 -19.39
C ALA A 132 14.77 2.80 -20.25
N ALA A 133 14.13 1.83 -20.89
CA ALA A 133 12.85 2.02 -21.55
C ALA A 133 11.98 0.77 -21.37
N GLN A 134 10.71 0.98 -21.01
CA GLN A 134 9.72 -0.09 -20.93
C GLN A 134 8.44 0.30 -21.68
N SER A 135 7.93 -0.58 -22.54
CA SER A 135 6.71 -0.33 -23.32
C SER A 135 5.70 -1.48 -23.27
N GLY A 136 4.46 -1.12 -23.58
CA GLY A 136 3.33 -2.03 -23.69
C GLY A 136 3.31 -2.77 -25.02
N GLU A 137 2.12 -3.20 -25.43
CA GLU A 137 1.96 -4.01 -26.63
C GLU A 137 2.32 -3.25 -27.93
N GLY A 138 2.28 -1.92 -27.91
CA GLY A 138 2.69 -1.08 -29.05
C GLY A 138 4.19 -1.07 -29.33
N GLY A 139 5.02 -1.42 -28.36
CA GLY A 139 6.46 -1.57 -28.56
C GLY A 139 7.26 -0.26 -28.65
N PHE A 140 8.39 -0.30 -29.35
CA PHE A 140 9.30 0.83 -29.57
C PHE A 140 9.66 0.96 -31.05
N GLU A 141 9.69 2.21 -31.52
CA GLU A 141 10.24 2.60 -32.81
C GLU A 141 11.34 3.63 -32.55
N LEU A 142 12.57 3.30 -32.94
CA LEU A 142 13.73 4.16 -32.73
C LEU A 142 14.15 4.76 -34.07
N GLU A 143 13.99 6.07 -34.21
CA GLU A 143 14.37 6.85 -35.39
C GLU A 143 15.52 7.83 -35.08
N GLY A 144 16.04 8.51 -36.11
CA GLY A 144 16.90 9.68 -35.93
C GLY A 144 18.27 9.43 -35.28
N ASN A 145 18.81 8.22 -35.34
CA ASN A 145 20.03 7.79 -34.61
C ASN A 145 19.87 7.84 -33.08
N ALA A 146 18.67 7.55 -32.57
CA ALA A 146 18.42 7.47 -31.13
C ALA A 146 19.37 6.46 -30.44
N THR A 147 19.91 6.84 -29.27
CA THR A 147 20.70 5.96 -28.42
C THR A 147 20.03 5.80 -27.06
N VAL A 148 19.74 4.57 -26.67
CA VAL A 148 19.17 4.24 -25.36
C VAL A 148 20.29 3.95 -24.36
N THR A 149 20.35 4.78 -23.32
CA THR A 149 21.29 4.66 -22.19
C THR A 149 20.53 4.61 -20.87
N GLY A 150 21.12 3.96 -19.88
CA GLY A 150 20.69 3.98 -18.49
C GLY A 150 21.21 5.23 -17.77
N ASN A 151 21.04 5.22 -16.45
CA ASN A 151 21.46 6.33 -15.59
C ASN A 151 22.98 6.60 -15.74
N ASN A 152 23.37 7.87 -15.74
CA ASN A 152 24.75 8.33 -15.89
C ASN A 152 25.47 7.79 -17.15
N GLY A 153 24.74 7.58 -18.25
CA GLY A 153 25.31 7.12 -19.51
C GLY A 153 25.72 5.63 -19.50
N THR A 154 25.30 4.87 -18.49
CA THR A 154 25.54 3.43 -18.44
C THR A 154 24.73 2.69 -19.51
N PRO A 155 25.09 1.45 -19.86
CA PRO A 155 24.27 0.59 -20.73
C PRO A 155 22.82 0.44 -20.25
N GLY A 156 21.86 0.97 -21.02
CA GLY A 156 20.43 0.92 -20.70
C GLY A 156 19.73 -0.28 -21.31
N ASN A 157 19.09 -1.08 -20.47
CA ASN A 157 18.29 -2.23 -20.89
C ASN A 157 16.90 -1.80 -21.39
N VAL A 158 16.34 -2.52 -22.36
CA VAL A 158 15.01 -2.23 -22.92
C VAL A 158 14.11 -3.44 -22.80
N TYR A 159 12.88 -3.22 -22.34
CA TYR A 159 11.85 -4.27 -22.28
C TYR A 159 10.58 -3.82 -23.01
N SER A 160 10.06 -4.65 -23.89
CA SER A 160 8.87 -4.35 -24.70
C SER A 160 7.90 -5.52 -24.69
N ASN A 161 6.64 -5.26 -24.35
CA ASN A 161 5.54 -6.21 -24.57
C ASN A 161 5.15 -6.31 -26.06
N GLY A 162 5.69 -5.45 -26.92
CA GLY A 162 5.53 -5.45 -28.36
C GLY A 162 6.86 -5.68 -29.09
N SER A 163 7.00 -5.10 -30.27
CA SER A 163 8.24 -5.12 -31.05
C SER A 163 9.22 -4.02 -30.64
N VAL A 164 10.48 -4.17 -31.04
CA VAL A 164 11.52 -3.14 -30.94
C VAL A 164 12.13 -2.96 -32.33
N LEU A 165 11.77 -1.85 -32.96
CA LEU A 165 12.12 -1.54 -34.34
C LEU A 165 13.10 -0.35 -34.39
N GLY A 166 14.07 -0.41 -35.29
CA GLY A 166 15.08 0.64 -35.43
C GLY A 166 15.48 0.92 -36.88
N LEU A 167 16.41 1.86 -37.05
CA LEU A 167 16.98 2.23 -38.34
C LEU A 167 18.52 2.12 -38.35
N LYS A 168 19.09 1.66 -39.47
CA LYS A 168 20.52 1.68 -39.84
C LYS A 168 21.51 0.92 -38.92
N ALA A 169 21.18 -0.29 -38.45
CA ALA A 169 22.08 -1.15 -37.64
C ALA A 169 23.49 -1.49 -38.22
N SER A 170 23.80 -1.19 -39.49
CA SER A 170 24.88 -1.84 -40.25
C SER A 170 26.33 -1.60 -39.76
N THR A 171 26.57 -0.63 -38.87
CA THR A 171 27.95 -0.29 -38.44
C THR A 171 28.14 -0.12 -36.94
N GLY A 172 27.09 -0.26 -36.11
CA GLY A 172 27.15 0.01 -34.66
C GLY A 172 27.47 1.46 -34.25
N VAL A 173 27.83 2.32 -35.23
CA VAL A 173 28.22 3.72 -35.06
C VAL A 173 27.16 4.69 -35.61
N ALA A 174 26.42 4.28 -36.64
CA ALA A 174 25.26 5.01 -37.17
C ALA A 174 23.97 4.25 -36.88
N GLY A 175 22.83 4.95 -36.83
CA GLY A 175 21.51 4.35 -36.61
C GLY A 175 21.07 4.29 -35.15
N SER A 176 19.99 3.54 -34.92
CA SER A 176 19.33 3.37 -33.63
C SER A 176 20.08 2.35 -32.78
N ARG A 177 20.44 2.74 -31.55
CA ARG A 177 21.38 1.99 -30.69
C ARG A 177 20.79 1.75 -29.32
N ILE A 178 20.93 0.53 -28.82
CA ILE A 178 20.63 0.15 -27.45
C ILE A 178 21.91 -0.41 -26.83
N LEU A 179 22.46 0.31 -25.86
CA LEU A 179 23.74 -0.07 -25.25
C LEU A 179 23.60 -1.27 -24.28
N GLY A 180 22.38 -1.52 -23.78
CA GLY A 180 22.07 -2.65 -22.92
C GLY A 180 21.53 -3.86 -23.67
N SER A 181 20.87 -4.74 -22.92
CA SER A 181 20.16 -5.90 -23.45
C SER A 181 18.71 -5.56 -23.78
N VAL A 182 18.12 -6.30 -24.72
CA VAL A 182 16.74 -6.11 -25.19
C VAL A 182 15.92 -7.37 -24.98
N TRP A 183 14.72 -7.19 -24.42
CA TRP A 183 13.67 -8.20 -24.35
C TRP A 183 12.43 -7.68 -25.07
N ALA A 184 12.01 -8.36 -26.12
CA ALA A 184 10.82 -8.01 -26.89
C ALA A 184 9.89 -9.22 -26.98
N VAL A 185 8.66 -9.12 -26.49
CA VAL A 185 7.69 -10.21 -26.66
C VAL A 185 7.35 -10.39 -28.14
N GLY A 186 7.33 -9.28 -28.90
CA GLY A 186 7.17 -9.27 -30.35
C GLY A 186 8.49 -9.56 -31.09
N SER A 187 8.79 -8.75 -32.10
CA SER A 187 9.98 -8.88 -32.94
C SER A 187 11.04 -7.83 -32.61
N ILE A 188 12.30 -8.13 -32.94
CA ILE A 188 13.37 -7.13 -33.02
C ILE A 188 13.75 -6.96 -34.48
N GLY A 189 13.80 -5.73 -34.99
CA GLY A 189 14.21 -5.55 -36.38
C GLY A 189 14.16 -4.15 -36.99
N GLY A 190 14.04 -4.13 -38.32
CA GLY A 190 13.94 -2.92 -39.16
C GLY A 190 12.60 -2.23 -39.07
N LEU A 191 12.60 -0.91 -38.91
CA LEU A 191 11.40 -0.09 -38.88
C LEU A 191 10.74 0.07 -40.25
N SER A 192 11.51 0.30 -41.30
CA SER A 192 10.98 0.56 -42.65
C SER A 192 10.76 -0.70 -43.50
N SER A 193 11.46 -1.78 -43.19
CA SER A 193 11.36 -3.06 -43.89
C SER A 193 12.08 -4.15 -43.09
N PRO A 194 11.64 -5.43 -43.18
CA PRO A 194 12.37 -6.58 -42.62
C PRO A 194 13.82 -6.69 -43.12
N ASP A 195 14.17 -6.02 -44.22
CA ASP A 195 15.50 -6.12 -44.84
C ASP A 195 16.36 -4.85 -44.70
N SER A 196 15.81 -3.74 -44.20
CA SER A 196 16.54 -2.47 -44.12
C SER A 196 16.83 -2.06 -42.69
N GLY A 197 18.11 -2.18 -42.33
CA GLY A 197 18.79 -1.59 -41.17
C GLY A 197 17.92 -1.41 -39.93
N GLY A 198 17.85 -2.39 -39.04
CA GLY A 198 17.14 -2.26 -37.78
C GLY A 198 17.97 -1.67 -36.65
N VAL A 199 17.80 -2.21 -35.46
CA VAL A 199 18.44 -1.73 -34.23
C VAL A 199 19.78 -2.41 -33.98
N TYR A 200 20.77 -1.63 -33.54
CA TYR A 200 22.02 -2.13 -32.99
C TYR A 200 21.89 -2.35 -31.47
N ILE A 201 22.18 -3.57 -31.00
CA ILE A 201 22.09 -3.99 -29.60
C ILE A 201 23.49 -4.42 -29.15
N GLN A 202 24.06 -3.71 -28.18
CA GLN A 202 25.44 -3.96 -27.75
C GLN A 202 25.57 -5.20 -26.83
N LYS A 203 24.47 -5.64 -26.18
CA LYS A 203 24.48 -6.83 -25.33
C LYS A 203 23.58 -7.92 -25.88
N ASN A 204 22.77 -8.55 -25.05
CA ASN A 204 21.97 -9.70 -25.43
C ASN A 204 20.61 -9.27 -25.99
N ALA A 205 20.04 -10.10 -26.86
CA ALA A 205 18.70 -9.90 -27.39
C ALA A 205 17.86 -11.16 -27.16
N TRP A 206 16.61 -10.97 -26.72
CA TRP A 206 15.62 -12.03 -26.61
C TRP A 206 14.30 -11.56 -27.20
N ALA A 207 13.83 -12.24 -28.25
CA ALA A 207 12.57 -11.92 -28.90
C ALA A 207 11.84 -13.16 -29.45
N ASN A 208 10.63 -12.99 -29.98
CA ASN A 208 9.98 -14.05 -30.76
C ASN A 208 10.72 -14.29 -32.08
N THR A 209 10.86 -13.22 -32.87
CA THR A 209 11.54 -13.22 -34.17
C THR A 209 12.52 -12.05 -34.27
N MET A 210 13.58 -12.21 -35.06
CA MET A 210 14.61 -11.20 -35.24
C MET A 210 14.98 -11.07 -36.72
N THR A 211 14.82 -9.87 -37.28
CA THR A 211 15.10 -9.62 -38.71
C THR A 211 15.76 -8.26 -38.91
N ALA A 212 16.84 -8.18 -39.71
CA ALA A 212 17.57 -6.93 -39.97
C ALA A 212 17.99 -6.20 -38.67
N CYS A 213 18.85 -6.80 -37.87
CA CYS A 213 19.41 -6.16 -36.66
C CYS A 213 20.92 -6.41 -36.54
N LEU A 214 21.60 -5.81 -35.57
CA LEU A 214 23.00 -6.11 -35.27
C LEU A 214 23.16 -6.30 -33.76
N ILE A 215 23.69 -7.44 -33.32
CA ILE A 215 23.71 -7.82 -31.90
C ILE A 215 25.11 -8.25 -31.46
N ASP A 216 25.73 -7.53 -30.53
CA ASP A 216 27.09 -7.86 -30.05
C ASP A 216 27.11 -8.89 -28.90
N GLY A 217 25.96 -9.50 -28.57
CA GLY A 217 25.84 -10.50 -27.52
C GLY A 217 25.08 -11.75 -27.94
N ASN A 218 24.55 -12.45 -26.95
CA ASN A 218 23.79 -13.69 -27.16
C ASN A 218 22.38 -13.41 -27.64
N VAL A 219 21.87 -14.33 -28.44
CA VAL A 219 20.56 -14.26 -29.07
C VAL A 219 19.67 -15.41 -28.63
N ARG A 220 18.44 -15.08 -28.23
CA ARG A 220 17.38 -16.05 -27.94
C ARG A 220 16.15 -15.74 -28.77
N ALA A 221 15.70 -16.70 -29.58
CA ALA A 221 14.51 -16.53 -30.40
C ALA A 221 13.80 -17.86 -30.69
N SER A 222 12.55 -17.78 -31.14
CA SER A 222 11.76 -18.96 -31.51
C SER A 222 12.14 -19.51 -32.88
N ALA A 223 12.85 -18.73 -33.69
CA ALA A 223 13.45 -19.13 -34.95
C ALA A 223 14.84 -18.47 -35.13
N PRO A 224 15.73 -19.02 -35.98
CA PRO A 224 17.01 -18.40 -36.27
C PRO A 224 16.86 -16.95 -36.80
N PRO A 225 17.69 -16.00 -36.35
CA PRO A 225 17.65 -14.62 -36.84
C PRO A 225 17.93 -14.53 -38.34
N THR A 226 17.19 -13.68 -39.06
CA THR A 226 17.35 -13.46 -40.51
C THR A 226 17.97 -12.09 -40.76
N ASN A 227 19.06 -12.02 -41.54
CA ASN A 227 19.80 -10.76 -41.77
C ASN A 227 20.12 -10.00 -40.47
N CYS A 228 20.34 -10.72 -39.37
CA CYS A 228 20.63 -10.15 -38.08
C CYS A 228 21.92 -10.74 -37.52
N PRO A 229 23.09 -10.26 -37.98
CA PRO A 229 24.37 -10.71 -37.48
C PRO A 229 24.46 -10.56 -35.95
N TYR A 230 25.03 -11.58 -35.32
CA TYR A 230 25.33 -11.58 -33.89
C TYR A 230 26.71 -12.15 -33.60
N SER A 231 27.36 -11.67 -32.54
CA SER A 231 28.72 -12.13 -32.15
C SER A 231 28.70 -13.22 -31.06
N GLY A 232 27.62 -13.33 -30.30
CA GLY A 232 27.45 -14.33 -29.25
C GLY A 232 26.91 -15.68 -29.74
N SER A 233 26.31 -16.42 -28.81
CA SER A 233 25.63 -17.69 -29.11
C SER A 233 24.16 -17.49 -29.44
N PHE A 234 23.61 -18.39 -30.25
CA PHE A 234 22.17 -18.49 -30.50
C PHE A 234 21.57 -19.67 -29.73
N ALA A 235 20.41 -19.47 -29.12
CA ALA A 235 19.62 -20.51 -28.49
C ALA A 235 18.14 -20.39 -28.86
N PHE A 236 17.49 -21.53 -29.12
CA PHE A 236 16.04 -21.58 -29.26
C PHE A 236 15.36 -21.28 -27.92
N SER A 237 14.38 -20.38 -27.94
CA SER A 237 13.62 -20.00 -26.76
C SER A 237 12.23 -19.51 -27.15
N SER A 238 11.24 -19.76 -26.29
CA SER A 238 9.97 -19.04 -26.38
C SER A 238 10.20 -17.54 -26.18
N PRO A 239 9.33 -16.66 -26.67
CA PRO A 239 9.45 -15.23 -26.42
C PRO A 239 9.46 -14.93 -24.91
N PRO A 240 10.01 -13.78 -24.47
CA PRO A 240 9.84 -13.30 -23.11
C PRO A 240 8.36 -13.30 -22.72
N ALA A 241 8.03 -13.65 -21.48
CA ALA A 241 6.65 -13.51 -20.98
C ALA A 241 6.32 -12.02 -20.83
N LYS A 242 5.11 -11.60 -21.24
CA LYS A 242 4.65 -10.21 -21.11
C LYS A 242 4.82 -9.70 -19.68
N ALA A 243 5.53 -8.59 -19.52
CA ALA A 243 5.60 -7.91 -18.24
C ALA A 243 4.24 -7.29 -17.94
N ASN A 244 3.76 -7.48 -16.72
CA ASN A 244 2.68 -6.66 -16.23
C ASN A 244 3.25 -5.23 -16.10
N LEU A 245 2.83 -4.35 -17.02
CA LEU A 245 2.96 -2.91 -16.79
C LEU A 245 1.94 -2.57 -15.73
N ALA A 246 2.25 -2.93 -14.48
CA ALA A 246 1.53 -2.41 -13.34
C ALA A 246 1.71 -0.90 -13.45
N SER A 247 0.68 -0.24 -13.98
CA SER A 247 0.50 1.18 -13.77
C SER A 247 0.67 1.33 -12.28
N VAL A 248 1.66 2.13 -11.88
CA VAL A 248 1.64 2.84 -10.61
C VAL A 248 0.16 3.16 -10.36
N ASP A 249 -0.42 2.64 -9.27
CA ASP A 249 -1.87 2.45 -9.11
C ASP A 249 -2.67 3.50 -9.90
N ALA A 250 -3.24 3.09 -11.04
CA ALA A 250 -3.87 4.02 -11.98
C ALA A 250 -5.03 4.75 -11.29
N ALA A 251 -5.69 4.11 -10.32
CA ALA A 251 -6.70 4.74 -9.52
C ALA A 251 -6.09 5.77 -8.56
N TYR A 252 -4.96 5.45 -7.92
CA TYR A 252 -4.20 6.41 -7.11
C TYR A 252 -3.81 7.66 -7.91
N TRP A 253 -3.18 7.52 -9.08
CA TRP A 253 -2.78 8.68 -9.89
C TRP A 253 -3.95 9.41 -10.51
N LYS A 254 -5.01 8.71 -10.91
CA LYS A 254 -6.26 9.36 -11.34
C LYS A 254 -6.85 10.21 -10.22
N ASN A 255 -6.89 9.69 -9.00
CA ASN A 255 -7.38 10.43 -7.83
C ASN A 255 -6.46 11.62 -7.51
N LYS A 256 -5.14 11.47 -7.58
CA LYS A 256 -4.19 12.59 -7.45
C LYS A 256 -4.32 13.63 -8.55
N ALA A 257 -4.57 13.24 -9.79
CA ALA A 257 -4.83 14.17 -10.88
C ALA A 257 -6.14 14.95 -10.65
N LEU A 258 -7.18 14.28 -10.14
CA LEU A 258 -8.45 14.93 -9.76
C LEU A 258 -8.28 15.93 -8.60
N GLU A 259 -7.39 15.67 -7.64
CA GLU A 259 -7.01 16.64 -6.59
C GLU A 259 -6.40 17.92 -7.18
N GLY A 260 -5.70 17.82 -8.32
CA GLY A 260 -5.16 18.96 -9.08
C GLY A 260 -6.21 19.79 -9.81
N GLY A 261 -7.47 19.35 -9.80
CA GLY A 261 -8.59 19.99 -10.50
C GLY A 261 -8.81 19.41 -11.90
N VAL A 262 -10.07 19.48 -12.35
CA VAL A 262 -10.45 19.14 -13.73
C VAL A 262 -10.60 20.45 -14.49
N TRP A 263 -9.83 20.60 -15.57
CA TRP A 263 -9.98 21.75 -16.44
C TRP A 263 -11.13 21.52 -17.42
N ASN A 264 -12.16 22.36 -17.34
CA ASN A 264 -13.42 22.24 -18.12
C ASN A 264 -13.42 23.06 -19.43
N GLY A 265 -12.25 23.38 -19.99
CA GLY A 265 -12.11 24.18 -21.22
C GLY A 265 -11.27 23.47 -22.30
N ASP A 266 -11.23 24.06 -23.50
CA ASP A 266 -10.45 23.55 -24.64
C ASP A 266 -8.99 24.03 -24.59
N CYS A 267 -8.03 23.09 -24.67
CA CYS A 267 -6.59 23.34 -24.62
C CYS A 267 -6.10 23.99 -25.91
N ASN A 268 -6.21 25.30 -25.99
CA ASN A 268 -5.51 26.07 -27.02
C ASN A 268 -4.02 26.13 -26.67
N ILE A 269 -3.28 25.10 -27.07
CA ILE A 269 -1.81 25.19 -27.13
C ILE A 269 -1.51 26.19 -28.24
N GLY A 270 -1.22 27.43 -27.85
CA GLY A 270 -0.93 28.50 -28.80
C GLY A 270 0.21 28.08 -29.73
N GLU A 271 -0.03 28.19 -31.03
CA GLU A 271 1.03 28.16 -32.04
C GLU A 271 2.00 29.30 -31.74
N ALA A 272 3.25 28.96 -31.42
CA ALA A 272 4.36 29.89 -31.31
C ALA A 272 5.13 29.94 -32.64
#